data_AF-I3D5J4-F1
#
_entry.id   AF-I3D5J4-F1
#
_cell.length_a   1.000
_cell.length_b   1.000
_cell.length_c   1.000
_cell.angle_alpha   90.00
_cell.angle_beta   90.00
_cell.angle_gamma   90.00
#
_symmetry.space_group_name_H-M   'P 1'
#
loop_
_entity.id
_entity.type
_entity.pdbx_description
1 polymer ?
#
loop_
_entity_poly.entity_id
_entity_poly.type
_entity_poly.pdbx_seq_one_letter_code
_entity_poly.pdbx_strand_id
1 'polypeptide(L)' 'MLERHGVKREDMTITETPIAKVGSIVVEIWPYELVIGRVRTIRNESFISGTEFKIELKLDEDGNYIDYL' A
#
# COMPACT_ATOMS: atom_id res chain seq x y z
N MET A 1 6.76 -1.96 9.49
CA MET A 1 5.58 -2.44 8.75
C MET A 1 5.97 -2.92 7.34
N LEU A 2 6.40 -2.05 6.40
CA LEU A 2 6.90 -2.51 5.08
C LEU A 2 8.42 -2.79 5.05
N GLU A 3 9.21 -2.08 5.85
CA GLU A 3 10.67 -2.34 5.97
C GLU A 3 10.99 -3.75 6.48
N ARG A 4 10.12 -4.32 7.32
CA ARG A 4 10.20 -5.72 7.77
C ARG A 4 10.00 -6.73 6.63
N HIS A 5 9.38 -6.29 5.54
CA HIS A 5 9.17 -7.05 4.30
C HIS A 5 10.23 -6.71 3.24
N GLY A 6 11.31 -6.02 3.61
CA GLY A 6 12.43 -5.67 2.73
C GLY A 6 12.21 -4.41 1.87
N VAL A 7 11.12 -3.68 2.08
CA VAL A 7 10.85 -2.42 1.34
C VAL A 7 11.35 -1.25 2.16
N LYS A 8 12.48 -0.65 1.76
CA LYS A 8 13.04 0.46 2.53
C LYS A 8 12.26 1.75 2.31
N ARG A 9 12.31 2.66 3.28
CA ARG A 9 11.65 3.97 3.15
C ARG A 9 12.18 4.81 1.98
N GLU A 10 13.46 4.69 1.67
CA GLU A 10 14.11 5.34 0.53
C GLU A 10 13.61 4.82 -0.83
N ASP A 11 13.04 3.62 -0.87
CA ASP A 11 12.44 3.02 -2.07
C ASP A 11 10.97 3.46 -2.26
N MET A 12 10.40 4.21 -1.31
CA MET A 12 9.00 4.61 -1.31
C MET A 12 8.82 6.10 -1.58
N THR A 13 7.78 6.43 -2.34
CA THR A 13 7.29 7.80 -2.50
C THR A 13 5.87 7.89 -1.95
N ILE A 14 5.68 8.65 -0.87
CA ILE A 14 4.36 8.92 -0.30
C ILE A 14 3.78 10.11 -1.05
N THR A 15 2.59 9.95 -1.62
CA THR A 15 1.93 10.98 -2.43
C THR A 15 0.42 10.81 -2.37
N GLU A 16 -0.30 11.94 -2.39
CA GLU A 16 -1.76 11.98 -2.52
C GLU A 16 -2.21 11.81 -3.98
N THR A 17 -1.30 12.02 -4.94
CA THR A 17 -1.55 11.89 -6.38
C THR A 17 -0.56 10.89 -6.97
N PRO A 18 -0.84 9.57 -6.83
CA PRO A 18 0.09 8.54 -7.26
C PRO A 18 0.19 8.49 -8.79
N ILE A 19 1.41 8.68 -9.30
CA ILE A 19 1.75 8.46 -10.71
C ILE A 19 2.49 7.13 -10.80
N ALA A 20 1.91 6.16 -11.52
CA ALA A 20 2.43 4.81 -11.61
C ALA A 20 2.47 4.30 -13.06
N LYS A 21 3.28 3.26 -13.30
CA LYS A 21 3.35 2.55 -14.58
C LYS A 21 2.65 1.20 -14.46
N VAL A 22 2.25 0.60 -15.59
CA VAL A 22 1.79 -0.80 -15.58
C VAL A 22 2.89 -1.68 -15.00
N GLY A 23 2.52 -2.55 -14.06
CA GLY A 23 3.43 -3.42 -13.33
C GLY A 23 3.99 -2.83 -12.02
N SER A 24 3.86 -1.52 -11.79
CA SER A 24 4.23 -0.89 -10.52
C SER A 24 3.45 -1.50 -9.35
N ILE A 25 4.12 -1.62 -8.20
CA ILE A 25 3.46 -1.89 -6.92
C ILE A 25 3.00 -0.56 -6.33
N VAL A 26 1.76 -0.53 -5.88
CA VAL A 26 1.14 0.59 -5.18
C VAL A 26 0.65 0.11 -3.81
N VAL A 27 0.71 0.98 -2.82
CA VAL A 27 0.19 0.74 -1.48
C VAL A 27 -0.97 1.71 -1.28
N GLU A 28 -2.18 1.17 -1.20
CA GLU A 28 -3.38 1.95 -0.95
C GLU A 28 -3.66 1.92 0.56
N ILE A 29 -3.69 3.10 1.17
CA ILE A 29 -3.86 3.27 2.61
C ILE A 29 -5.36 3.44 2.89
N TRP A 30 -5.94 2.46 3.58
CA TRP A 30 -7.34 2.49 4.01
C TRP A 30 -7.42 2.47 5.55
N PRO A 31 -8.55 2.89 6.13
CA PRO A 31 -8.78 2.66 7.56
C PRO A 31 -8.66 1.15 7.87
N TYR A 32 -7.80 0.81 8.82
CA TYR A 32 -7.60 -0.56 9.31
C TYR A 32 -6.98 -1.57 8.32
N GLU A 33 -6.57 -1.18 7.12
CA GLU A 33 -5.85 -2.06 6.21
C GLU A 33 -4.90 -1.30 5.26
N LEU A 34 -3.80 -1.95 4.88
CA LEU A 34 -3.01 -1.57 3.71
C LEU A 34 -3.30 -2.56 2.60
N VAL A 35 -3.72 -2.07 1.44
CA VAL A 35 -3.97 -2.89 0.27
C VAL A 35 -2.76 -2.78 -0.66
N ILE A 36 -2.08 -3.91 -0.88
CA ILE A 36 -0.93 -3.98 -1.78
C ILE A 36 -1.45 -4.39 -3.15
N GLY A 37 -1.33 -3.48 -4.11
CA GLY A 37 -1.84 -3.67 -5.47
C GLY A 37 -0.74 -3.63 -6.52
N ARG A 38 -0.96 -4.33 -7.63
CA ARG A 38 -0.15 -4.19 -8.84
C ARG A 38 -0.96 -3.49 -9.93
N VAL A 39 -0.40 -2.43 -10.51
CA VAL A 39 -1.06 -1.69 -11.59
C VAL A 39 -1.20 -2.56 -12.82
N ARG A 40 -2.43 -2.73 -13.31
CA ARG A 40 -2.74 -3.53 -14.51
C ARG A 40 -2.98 -2.67 -15.74
N THR A 41 -3.61 -1.51 -15.57
CA THR A 41 -3.97 -0.60 -16.67
C THR A 41 -3.88 0.85 -16.21
N ILE A 42 -3.55 1.76 -17.13
CA ILE A 42 -3.55 3.21 -16.93
C ILE A 42 -4.56 3.84 -17.88
N ARG A 43 -5.36 4.79 -17.40
CA ARG A 43 -6.35 5.52 -18.18
C ARG A 43 -6.52 6.94 -17.64
N ASN A 44 -6.35 7.94 -18.51
CA ASN A 44 -6.59 9.36 -18.19
C ASN A 44 -5.97 9.79 -16.85
N GLU A 45 -4.67 9.56 -16.68
CA GLU A 45 -3.90 9.89 -15.46
C GLU A 45 -4.29 9.12 -14.19
N SER A 46 -5.26 8.22 -14.28
CA SER A 46 -5.60 7.24 -13.24
C SER A 46 -5.05 5.86 -13.59
N PHE A 47 -4.97 4.98 -12.60
CA PHE A 47 -4.62 3.58 -12.81
C PHE A 47 -5.63 2.64 -12.16
N ILE A 48 -5.68 1.41 -12.67
CA ILE A 48 -6.44 0.30 -12.10
C ILE A 48 -5.43 -0.72 -11.57
N SER A 49 -5.43 -0.92 -10.26
CA SER A 49 -4.65 -1.95 -9.57
C SER A 49 -5.49 -3.22 -9.40
N GLY A 50 -4.83 -4.37 -9.42
CA GLY A 50 -5.38 -5.60 -8.84
C GLY A 50 -4.73 -5.84 -7.50
N THR A 51 -5.51 -6.22 -6.48
CA THR A 51 -5.00 -6.58 -5.17
C THR A 51 -4.15 -7.84 -5.24
N GLU A 52 -2.93 -7.76 -4.72
CA GLU A 52 -2.03 -8.90 -4.54
C GLU A 52 -2.27 -9.53 -3.16
N PHE A 53 -2.23 -8.70 -2.11
CA PHE A 53 -2.57 -9.09 -0.74
C PHE A 53 -2.92 -7.85 0.10
N LYS A 54 -3.41 -8.11 1.31
CA LYS A 54 -3.80 -7.10 2.29
C LYS A 54 -3.01 -7.29 3.58
N ILE A 55 -2.66 -6.20 4.23
CA ILE A 55 -2.10 -6.17 5.57
C ILE A 55 -3.18 -5.58 6.47
N GLU A 56 -3.75 -6.39 7.35
CA GLU A 56 -4.69 -5.90 8.37
C GLU A 56 -3.95 -5.03 9.38
N LEU A 57 -4.46 -3.83 9.60
CA LEU A 57 -3.99 -2.91 10.61
C LEU A 57 -4.92 -3.02 11.82
N LYS A 58 -4.62 -3.96 12.71
CA LYS A 58 -5.33 -4.07 13.99
C LYS A 58 -4.93 -2.90 14.88
N LEU A 59 -5.87 -2.44 15.71
CA LEU A 59 -5.59 -1.49 16.78
C LEU A 59 -5.54 -2.23 18.12
N ASP A 60 -4.66 -1.79 19.02
CA ASP A 60 -4.74 -2.15 20.44
C ASP A 60 -5.86 -1.37 21.16
N GLU A 61 -6.01 -1.62 22.46
CA GLU A 61 -7.01 -0.97 23.32
C GLU A 61 -6.82 0.55 23.40
N ASP A 62 -5.62 1.06 23.12
CA ASP A 62 -5.27 2.48 23.13
C ASP A 62 -5.42 3.14 21.74
N GLY A 63 -5.83 2.37 20.72
CA GLY A 63 -6.03 2.86 19.36
C GLY A 63 -4.75 2.94 18.52
N ASN A 64 -3.67 2.30 18.93
CA ASN A 64 -2.42 2.25 18.16
C ASN A 64 -2.36 1.04 17.24
N TYR A 65 -1.76 1.19 16.06
CA TYR A 65 -1.57 0.09 15.12
C TYR A 65 -0.62 -0.98 15.68
N ILE A 66 -1.11 -2.21 15.77
CA ILE A 66 -0.35 -3.38 16.22
C ILE A 66 -0.03 -4.31 15.05
N ASP A 67 1.27 -4.63 14.92
CA ASP A 67 1.82 -5.54 13.93
C ASP A 67 1.70 -6.97 14.47
N TYR A 68 0.65 -7.70 14.08
CA TYR A 68 0.56 -9.15 14.34
C TYR A 68 1.35 -9.88 13.25
N LEU A 69 2.65 -10.06 13.49
CA LEU A 69 3.49 -11.04 12.79
C LEU A 69 3.56 -12.32 13.63
#